data_AF-A0A933ZX46-F1
#
_entry.id   AF-A0A933ZX46-F1
#
_cell.length_a   1.000
_cell.length_b   1.000
_cell.length_c   1.000
_cell.angle_alpha   90.00
_cell.angle_beta   90.00
_cell.angle_gamma   90.00
#
_symmetry.space_group_name_H-M   'P 1'
#
loop_
_entity.id
_entity.type
_entity.pdbx_description
1 polymer ?
#
loop_
_entity_poly.entity_id
_entity_poly.type
_entity_poly.pdbx_seq_one_letter_code
_entity_poly.pdbx_strand_id
1 'polypeptide(L)'
;MAKYATEPGIESLKLLRLVAFAWWTGNGDLHLKNLSLLRDEDGSYRLSPAYDLVSTRLVIEDDQLALPVGGSRKAITARQWLEYAEYCEVPPRAAARALRGVAEALEPATGLVERSLLPEDAREALCKLLRERARTLGEAALKAGR
;
A
#
# COMPACT_ATOMS: atom_id res chain seq x y z
N MET A 1 9.85 -12.29 0.65
CA MET A 1 10.05 -12.43 2.11
C MET A 1 10.41 -13.84 2.51
N ALA A 2 9.70 -14.87 2.00
CA ALA A 2 9.94 -16.31 2.26
C ALA A 2 11.40 -16.78 2.33
N LYS A 3 12.29 -16.22 1.51
CA LYS A 3 13.71 -16.63 1.46
C LYS A 3 14.63 -15.92 2.45
N TYR A 4 14.29 -14.71 2.91
CA TYR A 4 15.26 -13.82 3.57
C TYR A 4 14.78 -13.23 4.89
N ALA A 5 13.47 -13.21 5.15
CA ALA A 5 12.94 -12.75 6.44
C ALA A 5 12.95 -13.91 7.45
N THR A 6 13.24 -13.60 8.71
CA THR A 6 13.16 -14.60 9.80
C THR A 6 11.71 -14.98 10.10
N GLU A 7 10.77 -14.04 9.98
CA GLU A 7 9.32 -14.26 10.13
C GLU A 7 8.57 -13.93 8.83
N PRO A 8 8.66 -14.77 7.77
CA PRO A 8 8.16 -14.42 6.45
C PRO A 8 6.70 -14.02 6.37
N GLY A 9 5.81 -14.67 7.14
CA GLY A 9 4.38 -14.38 7.11
C GLY A 9 4.05 -12.97 7.63
N ILE A 10 4.72 -12.55 8.70
CA ILE A 10 4.56 -11.21 9.29
C ILE A 10 5.12 -10.16 8.33
N GLU A 11 6.30 -10.42 7.76
CA GLU A 11 6.95 -9.47 6.85
C GLU A 11 6.24 -9.36 5.50
N SER A 12 5.67 -10.46 4.98
CA SER A 12 4.78 -10.43 3.80
C SER A 12 3.52 -9.62 4.06
N LEU A 13 2.92 -9.74 5.24
CA LEU A 13 1.74 -8.93 5.60
C LEU A 13 2.08 -7.44 5.71
N LYS A 14 3.24 -7.10 6.29
CA LYS A 14 3.76 -5.72 6.35
C LYS A 14 4.01 -5.17 4.94
N LEU A 15 4.63 -5.96 4.06
CA LEU A 15 4.87 -5.59 2.67
C LEU A 15 3.55 -5.34 1.91
N LEU A 16 2.58 -6.24 2.04
CA LEU A 16 1.25 -6.06 1.44
C LEU A 16 0.61 -4.73 1.87
N ARG A 17 0.65 -4.43 3.17
CA ARG A 17 0.12 -3.18 3.72
C ARG A 17 0.88 -1.96 3.20
N LEU A 18 2.20 -2.02 3.10
CA LEU A 18 3.04 -0.94 2.58
C LEU A 18 2.74 -0.64 1.11
N VAL A 19 2.64 -1.68 0.27
CA VAL A 19 2.31 -1.52 -1.15
C VAL A 19 0.87 -1.00 -1.31
N ALA A 20 -0.07 -1.48 -0.50
CA ALA A 20 -1.43 -0.94 -0.45
C ALA A 20 -1.48 0.53 -0.05
N PHE A 21 -0.67 0.93 0.94
CA PHE A 21 -0.56 2.33 1.35
C PHE A 21 0.03 3.20 0.25
N ALA A 22 1.18 2.81 -0.32
CA ALA A 22 1.83 3.55 -1.40
C ALA A 22 0.91 3.72 -2.61
N TRP A 23 0.21 2.66 -3.01
CA TRP A 23 -0.83 2.76 -4.02
C TRP A 23 -1.93 3.71 -3.58
N TRP A 24 -2.48 3.55 -2.38
CA TRP A 24 -3.60 4.36 -1.91
C TRP A 24 -3.27 5.87 -1.93
N THR A 25 -2.08 6.25 -1.49
CA THR A 25 -1.64 7.65 -1.42
C THR A 25 -1.08 8.18 -2.74
N GLY A 26 -0.91 7.36 -3.78
CA GLY A 26 -0.36 7.82 -5.06
C GLY A 26 1.15 7.98 -5.09
N ASN A 27 1.86 7.15 -4.34
CA ASN A 27 3.31 6.99 -4.47
C ASN A 27 3.64 6.00 -5.60
N GLY A 28 3.92 6.53 -6.80
CA GLY A 28 4.38 5.76 -7.95
C GLY A 28 5.85 5.33 -7.85
N ASP A 29 6.67 6.02 -7.06
CA ASP A 29 8.12 5.80 -6.98
C ASP A 29 8.54 4.69 -5.99
N LEU A 30 7.60 3.89 -5.46
CA LEU A 30 7.93 2.75 -4.59
C LEU A 30 8.63 1.63 -5.38
N HIS A 31 9.93 1.78 -5.61
CA HIS A 31 10.80 0.82 -6.29
C HIS A 31 11.41 -0.19 -5.31
N LEU A 32 12.02 -1.26 -5.83
CA LEU A 32 12.74 -2.24 -5.01
C LEU A 32 13.87 -1.62 -4.17
N LYS A 33 14.51 -0.55 -4.66
CA LYS A 33 15.53 0.19 -3.90
C LYS A 33 14.99 0.84 -2.62
N ASN A 34 13.68 1.10 -2.56
CA ASN A 34 12.98 1.70 -1.42
C ASN A 34 12.46 0.64 -0.43
N LEU A 35 12.81 -0.63 -0.63
CA LEU A 35 12.49 -1.73 0.27
C LEU A 35 13.79 -2.33 0.79
N SER A 36 13.92 -2.42 2.12
CA SER A 36 15.12 -2.95 2.75
C SER A 36 14.78 -3.95 3.85
N LEU A 37 15.67 -4.91 4.06
CA LEU A 37 15.66 -5.77 5.24
C LEU A 37 16.71 -5.25 6.22
N LEU A 38 16.32 -5.15 7.49
CA LEU A 38 17.23 -4.91 8.59
C LEU A 38 17.60 -6.24 9.22
N ARG A 39 18.88 -6.36 9.59
CA ARG A 39 19.37 -7.44 10.43
C ARG A 39 19.45 -6.90 11.86
N ASP A 40 18.65 -7.44 12.76
CA ASP A 40 18.70 -7.07 14.18
C ASP A 40 19.89 -7.76 14.87
N GLU A 41 20.22 -7.35 16.11
CA GLU A 41 21.39 -7.83 16.86
C GLU A 41 21.36 -9.34 17.14
N ASP A 42 20.16 -9.91 17.26
CA ASP A 42 19.93 -11.35 17.42
C ASP A 42 20.10 -12.15 16.12
N GLY A 43 20.44 -11.47 15.01
CA GLY A 43 20.63 -12.06 13.70
C GLY A 43 19.35 -12.26 12.90
N SER A 44 18.19 -11.85 13.42
CA SER A 44 16.93 -11.92 12.70
C SER A 44 16.86 -10.86 11.59
N TYR A 45 16.11 -11.17 10.52
CA TYR A 45 15.87 -10.28 9.41
C TYR A 45 14.40 -9.89 9.33
N ARG A 46 14.13 -8.58 9.27
CA ARG A 46 12.79 -8.02 9.13
C ARG A 46 12.75 -6.86 8.14
N LEU A 47 11.57 -6.52 7.65
CA LEU A 47 11.38 -5.33 6.84
C LEU A 47 11.76 -4.08 7.66
N SER A 48 12.50 -3.17 7.03
CA SER A 48 12.77 -1.86 7.62
C SER A 48 11.47 -1.10 7.87
N PRO A 49 11.47 -0.11 8.77
CA PRO A 49 10.44 0.93 8.74
C PRO A 49 10.31 1.49 7.31
N ALA A 50 9.10 1.89 6.94
CA ALA A 50 8.86 2.46 5.62
C ALA A 50 9.49 3.86 5.52
N TYR A 51 10.04 4.18 4.36
CA TYR A 51 10.66 5.47 4.05
C TYR A 51 10.34 5.85 2.60
N ASP A 52 10.62 7.11 2.24
CA ASP A 52 10.42 7.64 0.88
C ASP A 52 8.97 7.48 0.38
N LEU A 53 8.01 7.81 1.25
CA LEU A 53 6.58 7.75 0.96
C LEU A 53 6.08 9.13 0.55
N VAL A 54 6.10 9.39 -0.76
CA VAL A 54 5.69 10.68 -1.34
C VAL A 54 4.58 10.47 -2.36
N SER A 55 3.55 11.31 -2.35
CA SER A 55 2.48 11.28 -3.36
C SER A 55 2.96 11.91 -4.68
N THR A 56 3.78 11.17 -5.42
CA THR A 56 4.37 11.60 -6.70
C THR A 56 3.32 11.92 -7.75
N ARG A 57 2.13 11.29 -7.67
CA ARG A 57 0.98 11.57 -8.54
C ARG A 57 0.43 13.00 -8.44
N LEU A 58 0.74 13.76 -7.38
CA LEU A 58 0.34 15.16 -7.30
C LEU A 58 1.16 16.08 -8.23
N VAL A 59 2.36 15.65 -8.63
CA VAL A 59 3.29 16.44 -9.43
C VAL A 59 3.47 15.84 -10.82
N ILE A 60 3.35 14.51 -10.94
CA ILE A 60 3.54 13.77 -12.18
C ILE A 60 2.18 13.25 -12.67
N GLU A 61 1.76 13.72 -13.83
CA GLU A 61 0.51 13.30 -14.46
C GLU A 61 0.59 11.81 -14.89
N ASP A 62 -0.50 11.08 -14.67
CA ASP A 62 -0.62 9.64 -14.92
C ASP A 62 0.42 8.74 -14.23
N ASP A 63 1.01 9.20 -13.12
CA ASP A 63 1.99 8.39 -12.39
C ASP A 63 1.41 7.06 -11.88
N GLN A 64 2.19 5.99 -12.06
CA GLN A 64 1.80 4.60 -11.86
C GLN A 64 2.72 3.95 -10.83
N LEU A 65 2.28 2.85 -10.20
CA LEU A 65 3.19 2.11 -9.33
C LEU A 65 4.38 1.57 -10.12
N ALA A 66 5.59 1.77 -9.60
CA ALA A 66 6.78 1.11 -10.07
C ALA A 66 6.68 -0.42 -9.98
N LEU A 67 6.12 -0.93 -8.87
CA LEU A 67 5.90 -2.35 -8.64
C LEU A 67 4.50 -2.78 -9.07
N PRO A 68 4.35 -3.83 -9.89
CA PRO A 68 3.04 -4.31 -10.31
C PRO A 68 2.30 -5.01 -9.17
N VAL A 69 0.98 -4.79 -9.12
CA VAL A 69 0.04 -5.50 -8.24
C VAL A 69 -0.87 -6.34 -9.13
N GLY A 70 -0.86 -7.66 -8.96
CA GLY A 70 -1.61 -8.58 -9.84
C GLY A 70 -1.30 -8.37 -11.33
N GLY A 71 -0.02 -8.15 -11.65
CA GLY A 71 0.46 -7.90 -13.01
C GLY A 71 0.14 -6.51 -13.59
N SER A 72 -0.50 -5.60 -12.84
CA SER A 72 -0.82 -4.25 -13.32
C SER A 72 -0.18 -3.14 -12.49
N ARG A 73 0.17 -2.05 -13.17
CA ARG A 73 0.67 -0.80 -12.57
C ARG A 73 -0.38 0.31 -12.56
N LYS A 74 -1.43 0.19 -13.38
CA LYS A 74 -2.53 1.16 -13.56
C LYS A 74 -3.88 0.50 -13.34
N ALA A 75 -4.87 1.29 -12.90
CA ALA A 75 -6.26 0.83 -12.74
C ALA A 75 -6.37 -0.50 -11.96
N ILE A 76 -5.62 -0.61 -10.86
CA ILE A 76 -5.53 -1.83 -10.06
C ILE A 76 -6.89 -2.11 -9.44
N THR A 77 -7.40 -3.31 -9.70
CA THR A 77 -8.73 -3.75 -9.26
C THR A 77 -8.68 -4.49 -7.93
N ALA A 78 -9.84 -4.67 -7.30
CA ALA A 78 -9.95 -5.50 -6.10
C ALA A 78 -9.43 -6.94 -6.32
N ARG A 79 -9.68 -7.53 -7.50
CA ARG A 79 -9.19 -8.87 -7.85
C ARG A 79 -7.66 -8.93 -7.84
N GLN A 80 -7.00 -7.92 -8.40
CA GLN A 80 -5.53 -7.88 -8.46
C GLN A 80 -4.88 -7.74 -7.09
N TRP A 81 -5.56 -7.08 -6.15
CA TRP A 81 -5.12 -7.06 -4.75
C TRP A 81 -5.18 -8.44 -4.09
N LEU A 82 -6.19 -9.26 -4.42
CA LEU A 82 -6.29 -10.63 -3.94
C LEU A 82 -5.18 -11.52 -4.54
N GLU A 83 -4.96 -11.41 -5.85
CA GLU A 83 -3.87 -12.12 -6.55
C GLU A 83 -2.50 -11.74 -5.99
N TYR A 84 -2.29 -10.46 -5.69
CA TYR A 84 -1.05 -9.98 -5.08
C TYR A 84 -0.87 -10.50 -3.64
N ALA A 85 -1.93 -10.55 -2.85
CA ALA A 85 -1.89 -11.10 -1.50
C ALA A 85 -1.58 -12.62 -1.51
N GLU A 86 -2.19 -13.36 -2.44
CA GLU A 86 -1.92 -14.78 -2.67
C GLU A 86 -0.47 -14.99 -3.11
N TYR A 87 0.04 -14.18 -4.05
CA TYR A 87 1.44 -14.20 -4.47
C TYR A 87 2.41 -13.91 -3.31
N CYS A 88 2.02 -13.07 -2.36
CA CYS A 88 2.79 -12.79 -1.15
C CYS A 88 2.64 -13.87 -0.07
N GLU A 89 1.88 -14.94 -0.34
CA GLU A 89 1.55 -16.03 0.60
C GLU A 89 0.83 -15.53 1.87
N VAL A 90 0.05 -14.45 1.75
CA VAL A 90 -0.70 -13.87 2.87
C VAL A 90 -2.08 -14.54 2.97
N PRO A 91 -2.45 -15.13 4.11
CA PRO A 91 -3.76 -15.76 4.28
C PRO A 91 -4.92 -14.77 4.02
N PRO A 92 -6.05 -15.21 3.42
CA PRO A 92 -7.15 -14.31 3.02
C PRO A 92 -7.67 -13.41 4.15
N ARG A 93 -7.83 -13.96 5.37
CA ARG A 93 -8.26 -13.18 6.54
C ARG A 93 -7.25 -12.09 6.95
N ALA A 94 -5.96 -12.38 6.84
CA ALA A 94 -4.91 -11.42 7.14
C ALA A 94 -4.83 -10.32 6.06
N ALA A 95 -4.94 -10.72 4.78
CA ALA A 95 -5.02 -9.79 3.65
C ALA A 95 -6.24 -8.86 3.79
N ALA A 96 -7.42 -9.42 4.11
CA ALA A 96 -8.63 -8.65 4.35
C ALA A 96 -8.43 -7.60 5.44
N ARG A 97 -7.81 -7.97 6.56
CA ARG A 97 -7.51 -7.04 7.66
C ARG A 97 -6.54 -5.94 7.24
N ALA A 98 -5.47 -6.27 6.51
CA ALA A 98 -4.49 -5.29 6.06
C ALA A 98 -5.09 -4.27 5.09
N LEU A 99 -5.80 -4.74 4.05
CA LEU A 99 -6.43 -3.88 3.04
C LEU A 99 -7.53 -3.00 3.65
N ARG A 100 -8.37 -3.59 4.52
CA ARG A 100 -9.39 -2.86 5.27
C ARG A 100 -8.78 -1.77 6.15
N GLY A 101 -7.70 -2.08 6.87
CA GLY A 101 -7.04 -1.10 7.74
C GLY A 101 -6.49 0.11 7.00
N VAL A 102 -6.11 -0.04 5.73
CA VAL A 102 -5.74 1.11 4.87
C VAL A 102 -7.00 1.87 4.44
N ALA A 103 -8.05 1.17 3.99
CA ALA A 103 -9.29 1.81 3.56
C ALA A 103 -10.00 2.60 4.68
N GLU A 104 -10.01 2.07 5.91
CA GLU A 104 -10.64 2.70 7.08
C GLU A 104 -9.86 3.91 7.59
N ALA A 105 -8.60 4.10 7.17
CA ALA A 105 -7.81 5.29 7.48
C ALA A 105 -8.22 6.52 6.63
N LEU A 106 -9.25 6.41 5.80
CA LEU A 106 -9.69 7.48 4.90
C LEU A 106 -10.03 8.77 5.62
N GLU A 107 -10.89 8.71 6.65
CA GLU A 107 -11.31 9.91 7.38
C GLU A 107 -10.11 10.65 8.01
N PRO A 108 -9.26 10.00 8.83
CA PRO A 108 -8.13 10.70 9.44
C PRO A 108 -7.12 11.18 8.40
N ALA A 109 -6.93 10.45 7.30
CA ALA A 109 -6.05 10.88 6.21
C ALA A 109 -6.59 12.12 5.49
N THR A 110 -7.88 12.18 5.16
CA THR A 110 -8.48 13.38 4.55
C THR A 110 -8.40 14.58 5.48
N GLY A 111 -8.62 14.40 6.80
CA GLY A 111 -8.45 15.47 7.77
C GLY A 111 -6.99 15.98 7.86
N LEU A 112 -5.99 15.11 7.67
CA LEU A 112 -4.59 15.53 7.58
C LEU A 112 -4.30 16.32 6.31
N VAL A 113 -4.84 15.89 5.17
CA VAL A 113 -4.67 16.58 3.88
C VAL A 113 -5.30 17.97 3.91
N GLU A 114 -6.49 18.11 4.48
CA GLU A 114 -7.19 19.40 4.59
C GLU A 114 -6.39 20.43 5.40
N ARG A 115 -5.72 19.98 6.47
CA ARG A 115 -4.85 20.82 7.32
C ARG A 115 -3.42 20.99 6.81
N SER A 116 -3.08 20.38 5.67
CA SER A 116 -1.73 20.48 5.10
C SER A 116 -1.49 21.83 4.43
N LEU A 117 -0.22 22.10 4.12
CA LEU A 117 0.20 23.30 3.37
C LEU A 117 0.07 23.14 1.85
N LEU A 118 -0.62 22.09 1.39
CA LEU A 118 -0.85 21.87 -0.04
C LEU A 118 -1.80 22.95 -0.59
N PRO A 119 -1.61 23.38 -1.86
CA PRO A 119 -2.61 24.15 -2.60
C PRO A 119 -3.99 23.50 -2.56
N GLU A 120 -5.05 24.30 -2.70
CA GLU A 120 -6.44 23.83 -2.61
C GLU A 120 -6.77 22.76 -3.65
N ASP A 121 -6.38 22.97 -4.90
CA ASP A 121 -6.51 22.01 -6.00
C ASP A 121 -5.76 20.69 -5.71
N ALA A 122 -4.55 20.77 -5.15
CA ALA A 122 -3.77 19.59 -4.76
C ALA A 122 -4.42 18.83 -3.60
N ARG A 123 -5.01 19.52 -2.61
CA ARG A 123 -5.77 18.89 -1.51
C ARG A 123 -7.01 18.18 -2.05
N GLU A 124 -7.77 18.83 -2.93
CA GLU A 124 -8.94 18.23 -3.57
C GLU A 124 -8.58 16.99 -4.39
N ALA A 125 -7.53 17.08 -5.20
CA ALA A 125 -7.03 15.98 -6.01
C ALA A 125 -6.60 14.79 -5.15
N LEU A 126 -5.84 15.03 -4.08
CA LEU A 126 -5.41 13.97 -3.16
C LEU A 126 -6.60 13.34 -2.43
N CYS A 127 -7.50 14.14 -1.87
CA CYS A 127 -8.70 13.63 -1.21
C CYS A 127 -9.58 12.80 -2.15
N LYS A 128 -9.74 13.23 -3.40
CA LYS A 128 -10.45 12.46 -4.43
C LYS A 128 -9.78 11.10 -4.67
N LEU A 129 -8.46 11.10 -4.87
CA LEU A 129 -7.65 9.88 -5.07
C LEU A 129 -7.81 8.90 -3.89
N LEU A 130 -7.66 9.39 -2.66
CA LEU A 130 -7.79 8.58 -1.44
C LEU A 130 -9.18 7.94 -1.34
N ARG A 131 -10.25 8.69 -1.64
CA ARG A 131 -11.64 8.18 -1.63
C ARG A 131 -11.90 7.12 -2.70
N GLU A 132 -11.37 7.31 -3.90
CA GLU A 132 -11.49 6.34 -5.00
C GLU A 132 -10.76 5.04 -4.65
N ARG A 133 -9.51 5.14 -4.21
CA ARG A 133 -8.67 3.97 -3.92
C ARG A 133 -9.08 3.24 -2.63
N ALA A 134 -9.59 3.95 -1.62
CA ALA A 134 -10.15 3.34 -0.42
C ALA A 134 -11.35 2.42 -0.75
N ARG A 135 -12.22 2.81 -1.70
CA ARG A 135 -13.33 1.96 -2.17
C ARG A 135 -12.80 0.65 -2.76
N THR A 136 -11.80 0.70 -3.63
CA THR A 136 -11.18 -0.50 -4.21
C THR A 136 -10.58 -1.43 -3.15
N LEU A 137 -9.86 -0.88 -2.17
CA LEU A 137 -9.27 -1.68 -1.08
C LEU A 137 -10.36 -2.27 -0.17
N GLY A 138 -11.43 -1.52 0.12
CA GLY A 138 -12.58 -2.00 0.88
C GLY A 138 -13.29 -3.16 0.18
N GLU A 139 -13.50 -3.07 -1.13
CA GLU A 139 -14.06 -4.16 -1.93
C GLU A 139 -13.18 -5.41 -1.92
N ALA A 140 -11.87 -5.25 -2.06
CA ALA A 140 -10.91 -6.37 -1.96
C ALA A 140 -11.00 -7.03 -0.58
N ALA A 141 -11.01 -6.23 0.48
CA ALA A 141 -11.11 -6.73 1.85
C ALA A 141 -12.41 -7.49 2.14
N LEU A 142 -13.53 -7.04 1.57
CA LEU A 142 -14.81 -7.75 1.69
C LEU A 142 -14.81 -9.10 0.96
N LYS A 143 -14.15 -9.19 -0.20
CA LYS A 143 -14.04 -10.44 -0.97
C LYS A 143 -13.08 -11.45 -0.32
N ALA A 144 -11.97 -10.99 0.24
CA ALA A 144 -10.99 -11.83 0.92
C ALA A 144 -11.50 -12.46 2.24
N GLY A 145 -12.50 -11.85 2.87
CA GLY A 145 -13.07 -12.31 4.15
C GLY A 145 -14.21 -13.31 4.01
N ARG A 146 -14.65 -13.62 2.78
CA ARG A 146 -15.71 -14.60 2.50
C ARG A 146 -15.18 -16.02 2.46
#